data_AF-A0A9E4UAK0-F1
#
_entry.id   AF-A0A9E4UAK0-F1
#
_cell.length_a   1.000
_cell.length_b   1.000
_cell.length_c   1.000
_cell.angle_alpha   90.00
_cell.angle_beta   90.00
_cell.angle_gamma   90.00
#
_symmetry.space_group_name_H-M   'P 1'
#
loop_
_entity.id
_entity.type
_entity.pdbx_description
1 polymer ?
#
loop_
_entity_poly.entity_id
_entity_poly.type
_entity_poly.pdbx_seq_one_letter_code
_entity_poly.pdbx_strand_id
1 'polypeptide(L)' 'MSTGRKLAVVGVGYSPVSRKTDLTVHETAYLACKAAIEDSGLKPAEIDGVAQYGFPFEMVTTWEVSETLGIGEL' A
#
# COMPACT_ATOMS: atom_id res chain seq x y z
N MET A 1 27.44 19.01 -2.66
CA MET A 1 25.97 19.07 -2.77
C MET A 1 25.47 17.69 -3.17
N SER A 2 24.50 17.12 -2.46
CA SER A 2 23.91 15.84 -2.87
C SER A 2 23.23 16.02 -4.23
N THR A 3 23.65 15.22 -5.22
CA THR A 3 23.19 15.28 -6.61
C THR A 3 21.98 14.38 -6.89
N GLY A 4 21.39 13.76 -5.86
CA GLY A 4 20.20 12.92 -5.96
C GLY A 4 18.91 13.66 -5.61
N ARG A 5 17.78 13.25 -6.19
CA ARG A 5 16.45 13.68 -5.72
C ARG A 5 16.28 13.30 -4.25
N LYS A 6 15.85 14.25 -3.41
CA LYS A 6 15.56 13.98 -2.00
C LYS A 6 14.29 13.14 -1.91
N LEU A 7 14.33 12.06 -1.14
CA LEU A 7 13.22 11.15 -0.89
C LEU A 7 13.14 10.88 0.62
N ALA A 8 11.94 10.69 1.14
CA ALA A 8 11.70 10.26 2.51
C ALA A 8 10.58 9.20 2.54
N VAL A 9 10.66 8.29 3.51
CA VAL A 9 9.53 7.43 3.89
C VAL A 9 8.76 8.16 4.97
N VAL A 10 7.49 8.45 4.71
CA VAL A 10 6.65 9.26 5.61
C VAL A 10 5.59 8.45 6.36
N GLY A 11 5.34 7.20 5.95
CA GLY A 11 4.45 6.29 6.66
C GLY A 11 4.80 4.82 6.40
N VAL A 12 4.60 3.96 7.39
CA VAL A 12 4.80 2.51 7.31
C VAL A 12 3.61 1.78 7.92
N GLY A 13 3.18 0.68 7.29
CA GLY A 13 2.03 -0.08 7.75
C GLY A 13 2.18 -1.57 7.46
N TYR A 14 1.57 -2.38 8.33
CA TYR A 14 1.55 -3.83 8.24
C TYR A 14 0.14 -4.34 8.47
N SER A 15 -0.21 -5.43 7.80
CA SER A 15 -1.36 -6.25 8.17
C SER A 15 -1.07 -7.05 9.45
N PRO A 16 -2.09 -7.58 10.11
CA PRO A 16 -1.89 -8.52 11.22
C PRO A 16 -1.07 -9.74 10.77
N VAL A 17 0.03 -10.01 11.47
CA VAL A 17 0.87 -11.19 11.24
C VAL A 17 0.40 -12.34 12.12
N SER A 18 0.15 -13.49 11.52
CA SER A 18 -0.28 -14.70 12.23
C SER A 18 0.27 -15.95 11.55
N ARG A 19 0.23 -17.08 12.27
CA ARG A 19 0.61 -18.39 11.70
C ARG A 19 -0.39 -18.90 10.66
N LYS A 20 -1.66 -18.53 10.81
CA LYS A 20 -2.77 -18.79 9.89
C LYS A 20 -3.73 -17.63 10.01
N THR A 21 -4.13 -17.10 8.86
CA THR A 21 -5.14 -16.05 8.74
C THR A 21 -6.25 -16.54 7.82
N ASP A 22 -7.47 -16.07 8.08
CA ASP A 22 -8.60 -16.25 7.16
C ASP A 22 -8.74 -15.04 6.21
N LEU A 23 -7.82 -14.06 6.31
CA LEU A 23 -7.75 -12.93 5.40
C LEU A 23 -7.25 -13.38 4.01
N THR A 24 -7.88 -12.82 2.99
CA THR A 24 -7.41 -12.89 1.62
C THR A 24 -6.14 -12.05 1.42
N VAL A 25 -5.44 -12.29 0.31
CA VAL A 25 -4.29 -11.45 -0.09
C VAL A 25 -4.71 -9.99 -0.28
N HIS A 26 -5.90 -9.75 -0.84
CA HIS A 26 -6.45 -8.41 -1.00
C HIS A 26 -6.66 -7.74 0.37
N GLU A 27 -7.34 -8.38 1.32
CA GLU A 27 -7.56 -7.79 2.66
C GLU A 27 -6.23 -7.51 3.38
N THR A 28 -5.24 -8.40 3.20
CA THR A 28 -3.91 -8.23 3.77
C THR A 28 -3.21 -6.99 3.18
N ALA A 29 -3.26 -6.81 1.86
CA ALA A 29 -2.71 -5.62 1.21
C ALA A 29 -3.45 -4.34 1.61
N TYR A 30 -4.78 -4.37 1.63
CA TYR A 30 -5.62 -3.25 2.04
C TYR A 30 -5.28 -2.78 3.47
N LEU A 31 -5.22 -3.70 4.43
CA LEU A 31 -4.92 -3.36 5.83
C LEU A 31 -3.52 -2.76 5.99
N ALA A 32 -2.52 -3.33 5.31
CA ALA A 32 -1.15 -2.82 5.35
C ALA A 32 -1.05 -1.42 4.75
N CYS A 33 -1.61 -1.20 3.55
CA CYS A 33 -1.60 0.09 2.87
C CYS A 33 -2.40 1.14 3.64
N LYS A 34 -3.59 0.79 4.17
CA LYS A 34 -4.39 1.69 5.00
C LYS A 34 -3.61 2.17 6.21
N ALA A 35 -2.94 1.27 6.94
CA ALA A 35 -2.11 1.63 8.08
C ALA A 35 -0.95 2.56 7.68
N ALA A 36 -0.32 2.33 6.52
CA ALA A 36 0.76 3.20 6.03
C ALA A 36 0.26 4.61 5.66
N ILE A 37 -0.92 4.71 5.07
CA ILE A 37 -1.55 6.00 4.75
C ILE A 37 -1.90 6.74 6.04
N GLU A 38 -2.50 6.06 7.03
CA GLU A 38 -2.81 6.64 8.34
C GLU A 38 -1.55 7.15 9.07
N ASP A 39 -0.46 6.37 9.07
CA ASP A 39 0.83 6.75 9.67
C ASP A 39 1.45 7.97 8.97
N SER A 40 1.28 8.09 7.64
CA SER A 40 1.77 9.23 6.87
C SER A 40 1.01 10.54 7.09
N GLY A 41 -0.22 10.47 7.61
CA GLY A 41 -1.12 11.62 7.72
C GLY A 41 -1.65 12.15 6.37
N LEU A 42 -1.40 11.45 5.26
CA LEU A 42 -1.93 11.79 3.94
C LEU A 42 -3.37 11.32 3.77
N LYS A 43 -4.07 11.90 2.81
CA LYS A 43 -5.33 11.37 2.28
C LYS A 43 -5.06 10.46 1.08
N PRO A 44 -5.86 9.41 0.85
CA PRO A 44 -5.69 8.54 -0.32
C PRO A 44 -5.62 9.29 -1.66
N ALA A 45 -6.44 10.33 -1.84
CA ALA A 45 -6.48 11.16 -3.05
C ALA A 45 -5.21 12.01 -3.30
N GLU A 46 -4.26 12.04 -2.35
CA GLU A 46 -2.96 12.70 -2.51
C GLU A 46 -1.87 11.75 -3.05
N ILE A 47 -2.21 10.47 -3.24
CA ILE A 47 -1.31 9.44 -3.77
C ILE A 47 -1.50 9.38 -5.29
N ASP A 48 -0.40 9.54 -6.03
CA ASP A 48 -0.36 9.59 -7.49
C ASP A 48 0.32 8.36 -8.12
N GLY A 49 0.67 7.37 -7.31
CA GLY A 49 1.30 6.16 -7.81
C GLY A 49 1.34 5.03 -6.79
N VAL A 50 1.12 3.81 -7.28
CA VAL A 50 1.22 2.58 -6.50
C VAL A 50 2.12 1.60 -7.24
N ALA A 51 3.11 1.08 -6.52
CA ALA A 51 4.01 0.06 -7.02
C ALA A 51 3.94 -1.15 -6.10
N GLN A 52 3.85 -2.33 -6.69
CA GLN A 52 3.81 -3.59 -5.97
C GLN A 52 4.74 -4.58 -6.65
N TYR A 53 5.39 -5.39 -5.81
CA TYR A 53 6.01 -6.63 -6.25
C TYR A 53 5.11 -7.78 -5.80
N GLY A 54 4.70 -8.63 -6.75
CA GLY A 54 3.85 -9.78 -6.50
C GLY A 54 4.39 -11.02 -7.19
N PHE A 55 4.17 -12.18 -6.60
CA PHE A 55 4.42 -13.47 -7.25
C PHE A 55 3.17 -13.94 -8.00
N PRO A 56 3.32 -14.63 -9.14
CA PRO A 56 2.18 -15.21 -9.85
C PRO A 56 1.27 -16.00 -8.90
N PHE A 57 -0.04 -15.82 -9.04
CA PHE A 57 -1.10 -16.52 -8.31
C PHE A 57 -1.29 -16.15 -6.82
N GLU A 58 -0.42 -15.32 -6.22
CA GLU A 58 -0.55 -14.82 -4.84
C GLU A 58 -0.38 -13.30 -4.78
N MET A 59 -1.04 -12.59 -5.70
CA MET A 59 -1.04 -11.14 -5.73
C MET A 59 -2.44 -10.58 -5.93
N VAL A 60 -2.70 -9.44 -5.32
CA VAL A 60 -3.73 -8.50 -5.77
C VAL A 60 -3.06 -7.52 -6.76
N THR A 61 -3.79 -7.01 -7.74
CA THR A 61 -3.23 -6.01 -8.64
C THR A 61 -3.11 -4.65 -7.95
N THR A 62 -2.17 -3.82 -8.38
CA THR A 62 -2.05 -2.44 -7.88
C THR A 62 -3.32 -1.65 -8.12
N TRP A 63 -4.01 -1.92 -9.23
CA TRP A 63 -5.29 -1.29 -9.58
C TRP A 63 -6.39 -1.59 -8.54
N GLU A 64 -6.63 -2.87 -8.25
CA GLU A 64 -7.66 -3.30 -7.27
C GLU A 64 -7.40 -2.73 -5.87
N VAL A 65 -6.13 -2.68 -5.45
CA VAL A 65 -5.74 -2.07 -4.17
C VAL A 65 -6.01 -0.57 -4.18
N SER A 66 -5.72 0.12 -5.28
CA SER A 66 -5.89 1.57 -5.40
C SER A 66 -7.36 1.97 -5.38
N GLU A 67 -8.23 1.24 -6.07
CA GLU A 67 -9.67 1.42 -6.01
C GLU A 67 -10.20 1.22 -4.58
N THR A 68 -9.79 0.14 -3.92
CA THR A 68 -10.27 -0.21 -2.58
C THR A 68 -9.78 0.77 -1.49
N LEU A 69 -8.60 1.37 -1.67
CA LEU A 69 -8.08 2.42 -0.80
C LEU A 69 -8.69 3.80 -1.06
N GLY A 70 -9.45 3.97 -2.15
CA GLY A 70 -10.02 5.26 -2.54
C GLY A 70 -8.97 6.25 -3.06
N ILE A 71 -7.87 5.76 -3.64
CA ILE A 71 -6.81 6.58 -4.23
C ILE A 71 -7.31 7.26 -5.52
N GLY A 72 -8.28 6.66 -6.21
CA GLY A 72 -8.84 7.18 -7.45
C GLY A 72 -8.14 6.65 -8.69
N GLU A 73 -8.31 7.33 -9.81
CA GLU A 73 -7.65 6.98 -11.08
C GLU A 73 -6.16 7.35 -10.99
N LEU A 74 -5.29 6.36 -11.25
CA LEU A 74 -3.83 6.45 -11.23
C LEU A 74 -3.22 6.44 -12.64
#